data_AF-A0A9W4WYJ5-F1
#
_entry.id   AF-A0A9W4WYJ5-F1
#
_cell.length_a   1.000
_cell.length_b   1.000
_cell.length_c   1.000
_cell.angle_alpha   90.00
_cell.angle_beta   90.00
_cell.angle_gamma   90.00
#
_symmetry.space_group_name_H-M   'P 1'
#
loop_
_entity.id
_entity.type
_entity.pdbx_description
1 polymer ?
#
loop_
_entity_poly.entity_id
_entity_poly.type
_entity_poly.pdbx_seq_one_letter_code
_entity_poly.pdbx_strand_id
1 'polypeptide(L)'
;MLPNETYAMRRECYRIIPEEYVAVPFVDFLPLIKEVTDAFNEMIKIYQEAEHNKIICGKLLDKVQKSDTAISNLKNRNENDEYFSRENFNKLKSLVHIIGNIRNFVGKIAKSYQDERIENDVKIFNYELDFMMQSMDISLASDTGN
;
A
#
# COMPACT_ATOMS: atom_id res chain seq x y z
N MET A 1 -39.51 -45.25 14.61
CA MET A 1 -39.23 -44.12 13.70
C MET A 1 -38.38 -43.14 14.46
N LEU A 2 -37.08 -43.12 14.20
CA LEU A 2 -36.16 -42.13 14.78
C LEU A 2 -36.05 -40.95 13.80
N PRO A 3 -36.07 -39.69 14.27
CA PRO A 3 -35.83 -38.54 13.41
C PRO A 3 -34.39 -38.51 12.91
N ASN A 4 -34.25 -38.04 11.67
CA ASN A 4 -33.04 -37.95 10.87
C ASN A 4 -32.04 -36.88 11.37
N GLU A 5 -31.14 -37.26 12.26
CA GLU A 5 -30.01 -36.43 12.71
C GLU A 5 -29.06 -36.00 11.57
N THR A 6 -29.23 -36.55 10.36
CA THR A 6 -28.49 -36.19 9.14
C THR A 6 -28.84 -34.81 8.55
N TYR A 7 -29.91 -34.15 8.98
CA TYR A 7 -30.26 -32.80 8.50
C TYR A 7 -29.74 -31.65 9.37
N ALA A 8 -29.40 -31.90 10.64
CA ALA A 8 -28.85 -30.87 11.52
C ALA A 8 -27.35 -30.60 11.27
N MET A 9 -26.63 -31.59 10.74
CA MET A 9 -25.19 -31.50 10.43
C MET A 9 -24.88 -30.84 9.08
N ARG A 10 -25.87 -30.19 8.43
CA ARG A 10 -25.68 -29.57 7.10
C ARG A 10 -25.62 -28.04 7.11
N ARG A 11 -25.51 -27.40 8.28
CA ARG A 11 -25.31 -25.94 8.41
C ARG A 11 -24.00 -25.52 9.05
N GLU A 12 -23.15 -26.45 9.48
CA GLU A 12 -21.90 -26.11 10.17
C GLU A 12 -20.69 -26.57 9.35
N CYS A 13 -20.00 -25.66 8.65
CA CYS A 13 -18.73 -25.89 7.94
C CYS A 13 -18.82 -26.30 6.46
N TYR A 14 -19.41 -25.45 5.62
CA TYR A 14 -18.68 -25.02 4.43
C TYR A 14 -18.30 -23.55 4.61
N ARG A 15 -17.40 -23.31 5.56
CA ARG A 15 -16.52 -22.15 5.46
C ARG A 15 -15.61 -22.50 4.30
N ILE A 16 -15.88 -21.95 3.12
CA ILE A 16 -14.91 -21.93 2.03
C ILE A 16 -13.66 -21.31 2.67
N ILE A 17 -12.63 -22.12 2.89
CA ILE A 17 -11.33 -21.62 3.31
C ILE A 17 -10.83 -20.90 2.06
N PRO A 18 -10.76 -19.55 2.04
CA PRO A 18 -10.03 -18.91 0.97
C PRO A 18 -8.59 -19.42 1.10
N GLU A 19 -7.99 -19.80 -0.03
CA GLU A 19 -6.58 -20.14 -0.23
C GLU A 19 -5.73 -19.97 1.05
N GLU A 20 -5.45 -21.07 1.76
CA GLU A 20 -4.90 -21.14 3.15
C GLU A 20 -4.46 -19.79 3.75
N TYR A 21 -5.25 -19.25 4.68
CA TYR A 21 -4.78 -18.15 5.54
C TYR A 21 -3.48 -18.56 6.23
N VAL A 22 -2.37 -17.93 5.86
CA VAL A 22 -1.06 -18.10 6.50
C VAL A 22 -0.73 -16.84 7.26
N ALA A 23 -0.75 -16.91 8.59
CA ALA A 23 -0.31 -15.81 9.46
C ALA A 23 1.18 -15.51 9.23
N VAL A 24 1.53 -14.23 9.24
CA VAL A 24 2.91 -13.73 9.18
C VAL A 24 3.13 -12.83 10.40
N PRO A 25 4.17 -13.06 11.21
CA PRO A 25 4.45 -12.23 12.37
C PRO A 25 4.58 -10.74 12.00
N PHE A 26 3.97 -9.85 12.80
CA PHE A 26 4.06 -8.40 12.58
C PHE A 26 5.51 -7.88 12.48
N VAL A 27 6.43 -8.48 13.25
CA VAL A 27 7.87 -8.18 13.19
C VAL A 27 8.44 -8.26 11.76
N ASP A 28 7.92 -9.15 10.92
CA ASP A 28 8.38 -9.30 9.53
C ASP A 28 7.92 -8.15 8.63
N PHE A 29 6.85 -7.43 9.01
CA PHE A 29 6.39 -6.23 8.29
C PHE A 29 7.24 -5.01 8.60
N LEU A 30 7.91 -4.94 9.76
CA LEU A 30 8.66 -3.77 10.21
C LEU A 30 9.73 -3.28 9.20
N PRO A 31 10.54 -4.15 8.57
CA PRO A 31 11.50 -3.73 7.55
C PRO A 31 10.82 -3.07 6.34
N LEU A 32 9.67 -3.60 5.90
CA LEU A 32 8.92 -3.05 4.75
C LEU A 32 8.32 -1.68 5.10
N ILE A 33 7.76 -1.53 6.31
CA ILE A 33 7.27 -0.24 6.80
C ILE A 33 8.40 0.78 6.80
N LYS A 34 9.57 0.41 7.32
CA LYS A 34 10.75 1.28 7.35
C LYS A 34 11.19 1.69 5.94
N GLU A 35 11.18 0.77 4.98
CA GLU A 35 11.58 1.06 3.60
C GLU A 35 10.66 2.10 2.94
N VAL A 36 9.34 2.02 3.19
CA VAL A 36 8.40 3.06 2.72
C VAL A 36 8.70 4.42 3.34
N THR A 37 8.90 4.47 4.66
CA THR A 37 9.22 5.71 5.38
C THR A 37 10.55 6.32 4.90
N ASP A 38 11.57 5.50 4.67
CA ASP A 38 12.86 5.96 4.14
C ASP A 38 12.71 6.53 2.73
N ALA A 39 11.97 5.86 1.84
CA ALA A 39 11.70 6.34 0.50
C ALA A 39 10.93 7.67 0.51
N PHE A 40 9.93 7.80 1.38
CA PHE A 40 9.20 9.07 1.57
C PHE A 40 10.12 10.20 2.00
N ASN A 41 10.98 9.97 3.01
CA ASN A 41 11.94 10.97 3.49
C ASN A 41 12.94 11.40 2.40
N GLU A 42 13.36 10.48 1.53
CA GLU A 42 14.22 10.81 0.40
C GLU A 42 13.47 11.61 -0.67
N MET A 43 12.21 11.29 -0.94
CA MET A 43 11.37 12.06 -1.86
C MET A 43 11.14 13.49 -1.37
N ILE A 44 11.03 13.73 -0.05
CA ILE A 44 10.99 15.09 0.51
C ILE A 44 12.23 15.88 0.09
N LYS A 45 13.42 15.29 0.23
CA LYS A 45 14.69 15.94 -0.15
C LYS A 45 14.72 16.27 -1.64
N ILE A 46 14.36 15.29 -2.48
CA ILE A 46 14.29 15.49 -3.94
C ILE A 46 13.31 16.62 -4.29
N TYR A 47 12.14 16.67 -3.66
CA TYR A 47 11.15 17.71 -3.89
C TYR A 47 11.64 19.10 -3.48
N GLN A 48 12.37 19.20 -2.36
CA GLN A 48 12.95 20.45 -1.88
C GLN A 48 14.00 20.99 -2.87
N GLU A 49 14.83 20.10 -3.40
CA GLU A 49 15.91 20.40 -4.36
C GLU A 49 15.46 20.45 -5.83
N ALA A 50 14.17 20.18 -6.13
CA ALA A 50 13.68 20.11 -7.49
C ALA A 50 13.78 21.46 -8.23
N GLU A 51 14.50 21.45 -9.35
CA GLU A 51 14.66 22.58 -10.27
C GLU A 51 13.46 22.69 -11.23
N HIS A 52 12.86 21.55 -11.58
CA HIS A 52 11.74 21.43 -12.50
C HIS A 52 10.64 20.52 -11.95
N ASN A 53 9.46 20.57 -12.59
CA ASN A 53 8.33 19.67 -12.33
C ASN A 53 7.88 19.59 -10.87
N LYS A 54 8.10 20.65 -10.08
CA LYS A 54 7.81 20.69 -8.65
C LYS A 54 6.35 20.38 -8.33
N ILE A 55 5.41 20.85 -9.15
CA ILE A 55 3.97 20.54 -9.01
C ILE A 55 3.72 19.04 -9.12
N ILE A 56 4.35 18.36 -10.09
CA ILE A 56 4.18 16.93 -10.33
C ILE A 56 4.84 16.13 -9.21
N CYS A 57 6.07 16.49 -8.84
CA CYS A 57 6.79 15.88 -7.72
C CYS A 57 6.00 16.00 -6.41
N GLY A 58 5.38 17.17 -6.17
CA GLY A 58 4.52 17.41 -5.00
C GLY A 58 3.31 16.49 -4.97
N LYS A 59 2.59 16.34 -6.08
CA LYS A 59 1.44 15.42 -6.16
C LYS A 59 1.81 13.97 -5.87
N LEU A 60 2.96 13.50 -6.38
CA LEU A 60 3.45 12.15 -6.11
C LEU A 60 3.91 12.01 -4.64
N LEU A 61 4.56 13.04 -4.10
CA LEU A 61 4.97 13.08 -2.69
C LEU A 61 3.77 13.00 -1.75
N ASP A 62 2.71 13.78 -1.99
CA ASP A 62 1.49 13.78 -1.18
C ASP A 62 0.84 12.40 -1.14
N LYS A 63 0.87 11.67 -2.26
CA LYS A 63 0.34 10.31 -2.31
C LYS A 63 1.21 9.31 -1.53
N VAL A 64 2.53 9.38 -1.69
CA VAL A 64 3.45 8.52 -0.92
C VAL A 64 3.35 8.83 0.58
N GLN A 65 3.14 10.10 0.97
CA GLN A 65 2.89 10.48 2.35
C GLN A 65 1.64 9.81 2.93
N LYS A 66 0.55 9.80 2.16
CA LYS A 66 -0.68 9.11 2.55
C LYS A 66 -0.40 7.61 2.75
N SER A 67 0.24 6.96 1.78
CA SER A 67 0.63 5.54 1.91
C SER A 67 1.50 5.29 3.14
N ASP A 68 2.55 6.08 3.38
CA ASP A 68 3.42 5.97 4.55
C ASP A 68 2.63 6.11 5.87
N THR A 69 1.72 7.08 5.95
CA THR A 69 0.85 7.28 7.12
C THR A 69 -0.02 6.05 7.36
N ALA A 70 -0.67 5.55 6.32
CA ALA A 70 -1.55 4.39 6.40
C ALA A 70 -0.80 3.13 6.87
N ILE A 71 0.37 2.87 6.29
CA ILE A 71 1.21 1.71 6.62
C ILE A 71 1.82 1.86 8.02
N SER A 72 2.24 3.06 8.40
CA SER A 72 2.74 3.34 9.75
C SER A 72 1.68 3.07 10.82
N ASN A 73 0.40 3.29 10.50
CA ASN A 73 -0.72 2.97 11.39
C ASN A 73 -0.91 1.46 11.61
N LEU A 74 -0.29 0.57 10.81
CA LEU A 74 -0.29 -0.87 11.08
C LEU A 74 0.36 -1.19 12.43
N LYS A 75 1.29 -0.35 12.91
CA LYS A 75 1.91 -0.47 14.24
C LYS A 75 0.90 -0.36 15.38
N ASN A 76 -0.27 0.22 15.13
CA ASN A 76 -1.33 0.39 16.13
C ASN A 76 -2.35 -0.77 16.11
N ARG A 77 -2.24 -1.71 15.17
CA ARG A 77 -3.09 -2.91 15.12
C ARG A 77 -2.63 -3.95 16.15
N ASN A 78 -3.56 -4.81 16.56
CA ASN A 78 -3.22 -5.96 17.40
C ASN A 78 -2.34 -6.92 16.60
N GLU A 79 -1.23 -7.41 17.15
CA GLU A 79 -0.31 -8.35 16.48
C GLU A 79 -0.98 -9.65 16.00
N ASN A 80 -2.14 -10.01 16.57
CA ASN A 80 -2.96 -11.16 16.18
C ASN A 80 -4.10 -10.80 15.20
N ASP A 81 -4.11 -9.58 14.66
CA ASP A 81 -5.05 -9.15 13.62
C ASP A 81 -4.87 -10.02 12.37
N GLU A 82 -5.98 -10.52 11.80
CA GLU A 82 -6.00 -11.31 10.55
C GLU A 82 -5.39 -10.54 9.37
N TYR A 83 -5.24 -9.22 9.51
CA TYR A 83 -4.45 -8.40 8.62
C TYR A 83 -3.02 -8.93 8.40
N PHE A 84 -2.38 -9.46 9.44
CA PHE A 84 -1.00 -9.95 9.38
C PHE A 84 -0.94 -11.34 8.75
N SER A 85 -1.23 -11.37 7.47
CA SER A 85 -1.30 -12.56 6.62
C SER A 85 -0.24 -12.51 5.51
N ARG A 86 0.05 -13.67 4.92
CA ARG A 86 0.94 -13.81 3.76
C ARG A 86 0.46 -13.01 2.56
N GLU A 87 -0.85 -12.93 2.36
CA GLU A 87 -1.46 -12.14 1.29
C GLU A 87 -1.11 -10.66 1.46
N ASN A 88 -1.39 -10.08 2.63
CA ASN A 88 -1.11 -8.66 2.89
C ASN A 88 0.39 -8.37 2.98
N PHE A 89 1.20 -9.32 3.45
CA PHE A 89 2.65 -9.21 3.37
C PHE A 89 3.14 -9.08 1.92
N ASN A 90 2.59 -9.90 1.01
CA ASN A 90 2.91 -9.81 -0.41
C ASN A 90 2.42 -8.49 -1.03
N LYS A 91 1.23 -8.02 -0.68
CA LYS A 91 0.73 -6.71 -1.13
C LYS A 91 1.64 -5.57 -0.66
N LEU A 92 2.11 -5.60 0.59
CA LEU A 92 3.03 -4.58 1.11
C LEU A 92 4.37 -4.58 0.37
N LYS A 93 4.92 -5.76 0.02
CA LYS A 93 6.13 -5.84 -0.82
C LYS A 93 5.91 -5.22 -2.21
N SER A 94 4.76 -5.48 -2.85
CA SER A 94 4.42 -4.86 -4.13
C SER A 94 4.31 -3.34 -4.01
N LEU A 95 3.74 -2.84 -2.92
CA LEU A 95 3.67 -1.42 -2.65
C LEU A 95 5.05 -0.79 -2.47
N VAL A 96 5.93 -1.42 -1.68
CA VAL A 96 7.33 -1.00 -1.52
C VAL A 96 8.01 -0.86 -2.89
N HIS A 97 7.81 -1.84 -3.77
CA HIS A 97 8.33 -1.80 -5.14
C HIS A 97 7.80 -0.60 -5.94
N ILE A 98 6.48 -0.35 -5.91
CA ILE A 98 5.84 0.78 -6.60
C ILE A 98 6.37 2.12 -6.07
N ILE A 99 6.46 2.28 -4.74
CA ILE A 99 6.99 3.49 -4.10
C ILE A 99 8.46 3.71 -4.49
N GLY A 100 9.26 2.64 -4.57
CA GLY A 100 10.63 2.69 -5.08
C GLY A 100 10.70 3.20 -6.54
N ASN A 101 9.79 2.74 -7.40
CA ASN A 101 9.70 3.21 -8.78
C ASN A 101 9.28 4.69 -8.87
N ILE A 102 8.31 5.12 -8.05
CA ILE A 102 7.89 6.52 -7.94
C ILE A 102 9.06 7.40 -7.48
N ARG A 103 9.78 6.99 -6.44
CA ARG A 103 10.97 7.70 -5.94
C ARG A 103 12.00 7.90 -7.06
N ASN A 104 12.32 6.84 -7.78
CA ASN A 104 13.28 6.88 -8.89
C ASN A 104 12.80 7.80 -10.02
N PHE A 105 11.51 7.77 -10.33
CA PHE A 105 10.89 8.64 -11.32
C PHE A 105 10.96 10.11 -10.89
N VAL A 106 10.55 10.43 -9.66
CA VAL A 106 10.63 11.78 -9.08
C VAL A 106 12.06 12.31 -9.10
N GLY A 107 13.05 11.50 -8.76
CA GLY A 107 14.48 11.85 -8.87
C GLY A 107 14.91 12.23 -10.28
N LYS A 108 14.37 11.57 -11.32
CA LYS A 108 14.66 11.88 -12.72
C LYS A 108 13.98 13.17 -13.17
N ILE A 109 12.68 13.31 -12.90
CA ILE A 109 11.89 14.44 -13.41
C ILE A 109 12.15 15.74 -12.67
N ALA A 110 12.59 15.69 -11.40
CA ALA A 110 12.93 16.88 -10.61
C ALA A 110 14.03 17.75 -11.25
N LYS A 111 14.88 17.16 -12.10
CA LYS A 111 16.00 17.84 -12.79
C LYS A 111 15.79 17.99 -14.30
N SER A 112 14.67 17.52 -14.85
CA SER A 112 14.46 17.45 -16.30
C SER A 112 13.52 18.55 -16.80
N TYR A 113 13.86 19.22 -17.91
CA TYR A 113 13.20 20.46 -18.34
C TYR A 113 11.78 20.25 -18.92
N GLN A 114 11.51 19.11 -19.60
CA GLN A 114 10.18 18.68 -20.08
C GLN A 114 10.32 17.34 -20.84
N ASP A 115 9.52 16.33 -20.48
CA ASP A 115 9.36 15.07 -21.24
C ASP A 115 7.85 14.77 -21.32
N GLU A 116 7.32 14.64 -22.53
CA GLU A 116 5.91 14.37 -22.81
C GLU A 116 5.40 13.05 -22.20
N ARG A 117 6.31 12.13 -21.86
CA ARG A 117 5.99 10.86 -21.18
C ARG A 117 5.68 11.04 -19.70
N ILE A 118 6.06 12.18 -19.09
CA ILE A 118 5.87 12.45 -17.66
C ILE A 118 4.40 12.32 -17.28
N GLU A 119 3.48 12.83 -18.09
CA GLU A 119 2.05 12.81 -17.74
C GLU A 119 1.48 11.38 -17.74
N ASN A 120 1.90 10.53 -18.68
CA ASN A 120 1.47 9.13 -18.75
C ASN A 120 2.04 8.32 -17.58
N ASP A 121 3.32 8.47 -17.28
CA ASP A 121 3.97 7.77 -16.16
C ASP A 121 3.32 8.17 -14.82
N VAL A 122 3.01 9.47 -14.63
CA VAL A 122 2.29 9.97 -13.45
C VAL A 122 0.91 9.34 -13.34
N LYS A 123 0.16 9.22 -14.44
CA LYS A 123 -1.16 8.57 -14.44
C LYS A 123 -1.06 7.09 -14.07
N ILE A 124 -0.07 6.37 -14.60
CA ILE A 124 0.18 4.96 -14.28
C ILE A 124 0.50 4.80 -12.80
N PHE A 125 1.47 5.56 -12.27
CA PHE A 125 1.81 5.48 -10.84
C PHE A 125 0.66 5.82 -9.92
N ASN A 126 -0.14 6.83 -10.29
CA ASN A 126 -1.34 7.19 -9.54
C ASN A 126 -2.32 6.02 -9.48
N TYR A 127 -2.57 5.35 -10.60
CA TYR A 127 -3.47 4.21 -10.67
C TYR A 127 -2.94 3.02 -9.86
N GLU A 128 -1.68 2.66 -10.03
CA GLU A 128 -1.06 1.54 -9.31
C GLU A 128 -1.07 1.75 -7.80
N LEU A 129 -0.71 2.95 -7.34
CA LEU A 129 -0.67 3.25 -5.91
C LEU A 129 -2.08 3.28 -5.31
N ASP A 130 -3.05 3.92 -5.98
CA ASP A 130 -4.44 3.99 -5.49
C ASP A 130 -5.09 2.60 -5.47
N PHE A 131 -4.82 1.76 -6.49
CA PHE A 131 -5.28 0.38 -6.55
C PHE A 131 -4.68 -0.45 -5.41
N MET A 132 -3.37 -0.35 -5.19
CA MET A 132 -2.70 -1.11 -4.11
C MET A 132 -3.19 -0.68 -2.73
N MET A 133 -3.33 0.62 -2.48
CA MET A 133 -3.86 1.16 -1.22
C MET A 133 -5.28 0.66 -0.94
N GLN A 134 -6.15 0.65 -1.94
CA GLN A 134 -7.50 0.07 -1.82
C GLN A 134 -7.44 -1.44 -1.56
N SER A 135 -6.60 -2.17 -2.29
CA SER A 135 -6.50 -3.63 -2.19
C SER A 135 -5.97 -4.13 -0.85
N MET A 136 -5.22 -3.28 -0.13
CA MET A 136 -4.67 -3.58 1.18
C MET A 136 -5.65 -3.24 2.31
N ASP A 137 -6.86 -2.70 2.04
CA ASP A 137 -7.84 -2.28 3.06
C ASP A 137 -7.24 -1.45 4.21
N ILE A 138 -6.15 -0.72 3.93
CA ILE A 138 -5.57 0.22 4.87
C ILE A 138 -6.32 1.51 4.66
N SER A 139 -7.42 1.71 5.40
CA SER A 139 -8.17 2.96 5.32
C SER A 139 -7.25 4.15 5.49
N LEU A 140 -7.02 4.88 4.41
CA LEU A 140 -6.89 6.31 4.51
C LEU A 140 -8.27 6.78 4.89
N ALA A 141 -8.42 7.31 6.10
CA ALA A 141 -9.49 8.27 6.31
C ALA A 141 -9.28 9.32 5.21
N SER A 142 -10.08 9.22 4.15
CA SER A 142 -10.13 10.23 3.12
C SER A 142 -10.75 11.44 3.81
N ASP A 143 -9.91 12.31 4.35
CA ASP A 143 -10.29 13.69 4.56
C ASP A 143 -10.57 14.26 3.17
N THR A 144 -11.81 14.09 2.73
CA THR A 144 -12.44 14.90 1.71
C THR A 144 -12.59 16.29 2.29
N GLY A 145 -11.52 17.06 2.22
CA GLY A 145 -11.49 18.48 2.48
C GLY A 145 -11.17 19.24 1.20
N ASN A 146 -12.19 19.50 0.38
CA ASN A 146 -12.48 20.82 -0.18
C ASN A 146 -13.86 20.83 -0.85
#